data_AF-A0A5N4DYD4-F1
#
_entry.id   AF-A0A5N4DYD4-F1
#
_cell.length_a   1.000
_cell.length_b   1.000
_cell.length_c   1.000
_cell.angle_alpha   90.00
_cell.angle_beta   90.00
_cell.angle_gamma   90.00
#
_symmetry.space_group_name_H-M   'P 1'
#
loop_
_entity.id
_entity.type
_entity.pdbx_description
1 polymer ?
#
loop_
_entity_poly.entity_id
_entity_poly.type
_entity_poly.pdbx_seq_one_letter_code
_entity_poly.pdbx_strand_id
1 'polypeptide(L)'
;MAALAYNLGKREINHYFSVRSAKAMIHVNTFSRVADFLERNEAKNCLVDKHIAFIGDSRIRQLFYSFVKIINPQFKEEGNKHENIPFEDKIASVKVDFLWHPEVNGSMKQCIKVWTEDSVAKPHVIVAGAATWSIKIHNGSNEALSQYKMNITSIAPLLEKLAKTSDVYWVLQDPVYEDLLSENRKMITNEKIDAYNEAAVSILNSSTRNSKSNVKMFSVSKLIAQETIMESLDGLHLPESSRETSAMILMNVYCNKILKPVDGSCCQPRPPLTLIQKLAACFFTLSIIGYLIFYIIHRNAHRKNKPCTDLESGEEKKNIINPPVSPLEILLQSFCKLGLIMAYFYMCDRANLFMKENKFYTHSTFFIPIIYILVLGVFYNENTKETKVLNREQTDEWKGWMQLVILIYHISGASTFLPVYMHIRVLVAAYLFQTGYGHFSYFWIKGDFGIHRVCQILAFILIRNIPGYARSVYSSFFAWFGRISLEVVFKCNQDAEIRREKNEIDINEICK
;
A
#
# COMPACT_ATOMS: atom_id res chain seq x y z
N MET A 1 32.08 -17.75 -0.82
CA MET A 1 32.09 -17.08 0.51
C MET A 1 31.26 -17.78 1.59
N ALA A 2 30.37 -18.74 1.28
CA ALA A 2 29.68 -19.55 2.30
C ALA A 2 30.48 -20.79 2.81
N ALA A 3 31.61 -21.12 2.20
CA ALA A 3 32.46 -22.26 2.60
C ALA A 3 33.68 -21.88 3.46
N LEU A 4 33.91 -20.59 3.72
CA LEU A 4 35.02 -20.09 4.56
C LEU A 4 34.61 -19.79 6.01
N ALA A 5 33.32 -19.86 6.32
CA ALA A 5 32.79 -19.53 7.65
C ALA A 5 32.69 -20.72 8.61
N TYR A 6 33.01 -21.95 8.16
CA TYR A 6 32.78 -23.16 8.97
C TYR A 6 34.03 -23.73 9.65
N ASN A 7 35.20 -23.13 9.47
CA ASN A 7 36.48 -23.74 9.90
C ASN A 7 37.24 -23.03 11.02
N LEU A 8 36.67 -22.04 11.70
CA LEU A 8 37.31 -21.43 12.87
C LEU A 8 36.32 -21.34 14.03
N GLY A 9 36.39 -22.34 14.89
CA GLY A 9 35.69 -22.36 16.17
C GLY A 9 36.27 -21.34 17.15
N LYS A 10 35.40 -20.48 17.68
CA LYS A 10 35.37 -19.87 19.03
C LYS A 10 34.33 -18.75 18.96
N ARG A 11 33.11 -18.96 19.46
CA ARG A 11 32.64 -18.41 20.75
C ARG A 11 33.30 -17.07 21.08
N GLU A 12 32.71 -15.96 20.61
CA GLU A 12 32.70 -14.62 21.27
C GLU A 12 32.08 -13.51 20.37
N ILE A 13 30.93 -13.75 19.72
CA ILE A 13 30.16 -12.67 19.05
C ILE A 13 28.70 -12.74 19.49
N ASN A 14 28.48 -12.77 20.81
CA ASN A 14 27.12 -12.86 21.37
C ASN A 14 26.80 -11.79 22.43
N HIS A 15 27.52 -10.67 22.46
CA HIS A 15 27.25 -9.64 23.47
C HIS A 15 26.83 -8.24 22.98
N TYR A 16 26.73 -7.97 21.68
CA TYR A 16 26.31 -6.63 21.21
C TYR A 16 25.33 -6.56 20.02
N PHE A 17 24.74 -7.68 19.58
CA PHE A 17 23.67 -7.63 18.58
C PHE A 17 22.45 -8.41 19.05
N SER A 18 21.54 -7.71 19.72
CA SER A 18 20.23 -8.25 20.09
C SER A 18 19.39 -8.42 18.82
N VAL A 19 18.75 -9.58 18.66
CA VAL A 19 17.82 -9.92 17.56
C VAL A 19 16.67 -8.90 17.44
N ARG A 20 16.38 -8.15 18.53
CA ARG A 20 15.42 -7.03 18.55
C ARG A 20 15.91 -5.83 17.72
N SER A 21 17.21 -5.52 17.78
CA SER A 21 17.83 -4.39 17.05
C SER A 21 17.88 -4.67 15.55
N ALA A 22 18.11 -5.92 15.14
CA ALA A 22 18.07 -6.32 13.72
C ALA A 22 16.65 -6.29 13.14
N LYS A 23 15.63 -6.69 13.92
CA LYS A 23 14.22 -6.56 13.51
C LYS A 23 13.79 -5.09 13.38
N ALA A 24 14.18 -4.23 14.32
CA ALA A 24 13.89 -2.80 14.25
C ALA A 24 14.57 -2.14 13.04
N MET A 25 15.85 -2.42 12.78
CA MET A 25 16.59 -1.88 11.63
C MET A 25 16.05 -2.37 10.27
N ILE A 26 15.50 -3.59 10.22
CA ILE A 26 14.77 -4.11 9.06
C ILE A 26 13.42 -3.41 8.93
N HIS A 27 12.61 -3.31 9.99
CA HIS A 27 11.30 -2.65 9.96
C HIS A 27 11.37 -1.15 9.63
N VAL A 28 12.38 -0.42 10.10
CA VAL A 28 12.62 1.00 9.78
C VAL A 28 13.04 1.17 8.32
N ASN A 29 13.91 0.28 7.81
CA ASN A 29 14.21 0.24 6.39
C ASN A 29 12.97 -0.10 5.56
N THR A 30 12.07 -0.97 6.04
CA THR A 30 10.82 -1.31 5.35
C THR A 30 9.84 -0.13 5.38
N PHE A 31 9.68 0.57 6.50
CA PHE A 31 8.76 1.70 6.65
C PHE A 31 9.17 2.95 5.85
N SER A 32 10.47 3.27 5.85
CA SER A 32 11.04 4.35 5.04
C SER A 32 10.84 4.11 3.53
N ARG A 33 10.55 2.87 3.11
CA ARG A 33 10.42 2.43 1.71
C ARG A 33 8.97 2.22 1.22
N VAL A 34 7.95 2.47 2.06
CA VAL A 34 6.52 2.29 1.74
C VAL A 34 5.88 3.56 1.16
N ALA A 35 6.40 4.74 1.48
CA ALA A 35 6.05 5.96 0.77
C ALA A 35 7.03 6.13 -0.40
N ASP A 36 6.55 6.15 -1.63
CA ASP A 36 7.38 6.58 -2.74
C ASP A 36 7.98 7.95 -2.37
N PHE A 37 9.31 8.01 -2.37
CA PHE A 37 10.04 9.24 -2.12
C PHE A 37 9.62 10.23 -3.20
N LEU A 38 8.90 11.27 -2.80
CA LEU A 38 8.59 12.39 -3.66
C LEU A 38 9.92 12.96 -4.14
N GLU A 39 10.17 12.98 -5.45
CA GLU A 39 11.46 13.46 -5.96
C GLU A 39 11.63 14.92 -5.50
N ARG A 40 12.84 15.31 -5.07
CA ARG A 40 13.09 16.66 -4.49
C ARG A 40 12.57 17.80 -5.37
N ASN A 41 12.68 17.65 -6.68
CA ASN A 41 12.19 18.64 -7.63
C ASN A 41 10.65 18.71 -7.63
N GLU A 42 9.96 17.57 -7.49
CA GLU A 42 8.52 17.51 -7.35
C GLU A 42 8.05 18.15 -6.03
N ALA A 43 8.76 17.90 -4.92
CA ALA A 43 8.46 18.50 -3.63
C ALA A 43 8.62 20.02 -3.66
N LYS A 44 9.72 20.53 -4.26
CA LYS A 44 9.92 21.98 -4.46
C LYS A 44 8.84 22.59 -5.34
N ASN A 45 8.53 21.96 -6.47
CA ASN A 45 7.51 22.44 -7.40
C ASN A 45 6.11 22.48 -6.76
N CYS A 46 5.80 21.51 -5.90
CA CYS A 46 4.54 21.48 -5.15
C CYS A 46 4.41 22.67 -4.18
N LEU A 47 5.50 23.08 -3.55
CA LEU A 47 5.51 24.09 -2.49
C LEU A 47 5.73 25.52 -2.99
N VAL A 48 5.78 25.76 -4.30
CA VAL A 48 5.99 27.10 -4.87
C VAL A 48 4.96 28.10 -4.35
N ASP A 49 5.47 29.25 -3.89
CA ASP A 49 4.71 30.35 -3.28
C ASP A 49 3.86 29.91 -2.06
N LYS A 50 4.28 28.85 -1.35
CA LYS A 50 3.60 28.37 -0.14
C LYS A 50 4.30 28.83 1.12
N HIS A 51 3.46 29.09 2.12
CA HIS A 51 3.85 29.37 3.50
C HIS A 51 3.38 28.24 4.40
N ILE A 52 4.30 27.61 5.11
CA ILE A 52 4.07 26.51 6.03
C ILE A 52 4.51 26.94 7.43
N ALA A 53 3.68 26.70 8.44
CA ALA A 53 4.01 27.04 9.82
C ALA A 53 3.97 25.79 10.72
N PHE A 54 5.08 25.52 11.39
CA PHE A 54 5.21 24.53 12.45
C PHE A 54 5.13 25.23 13.80
N ILE A 55 4.29 24.74 14.72
CA ILE A 55 4.10 25.36 16.04
C ILE A 55 4.17 24.29 17.12
N GLY A 56 5.07 24.45 18.08
CA GLY A 56 5.13 23.48 19.16
C GLY A 56 6.42 23.48 19.96
N ASP A 57 6.71 22.31 20.51
CA ASP A 57 7.89 22.03 21.31
C ASP A 57 9.06 21.48 20.47
N SER A 58 10.06 20.90 21.15
CA SER A 58 11.26 20.37 20.51
C SER A 58 10.99 19.20 19.54
N ARG A 59 9.90 18.46 19.71
CA ARG A 59 9.53 17.36 18.79
C ARG A 59 9.00 17.90 17.47
N ILE A 60 8.15 18.93 17.52
CA ILE A 60 7.70 19.63 16.32
C ILE A 60 8.86 20.32 15.61
N ARG A 61 9.81 20.88 16.36
CA ARG A 61 11.04 21.46 15.81
C ARG A 61 11.87 20.44 15.03
N GLN A 62 11.97 19.21 15.53
CA GLN A 62 12.68 18.13 14.84
C GLN A 62 11.97 17.68 13.56
N LEU A 63 10.63 17.65 13.58
CA LEU A 63 9.83 17.40 12.38
C LEU A 63 10.03 18.51 11.34
N PHE A 64 10.07 19.78 11.78
CA PHE A 64 10.39 20.93 10.93
C PHE A 64 11.75 20.78 10.25
N TYR A 65 12.81 20.45 10.99
CA TYR A 65 14.14 20.26 10.39
C TYR A 65 14.15 19.16 9.33
N SER A 66 13.48 18.04 9.61
CA SER A 66 13.38 16.92 8.67
C SER A 66 12.57 17.32 7.43
N PHE A 67 11.51 18.11 7.59
CA PHE A 67 10.71 18.65 6.48
C PHE A 67 11.53 19.61 5.61
N VAL A 68 12.30 20.52 6.22
CA VAL A 68 13.15 21.45 5.49
C VAL A 68 14.29 20.72 4.78
N LYS A 69 14.89 19.67 5.38
CA LYS A 69 15.93 18.85 4.74
C LYS A 69 15.46 18.18 3.45
N ILE A 70 14.16 17.86 3.32
CA ILE A 70 13.58 17.35 2.06
C ILE A 70 13.68 18.42 0.95
N ILE A 71 13.45 19.68 1.29
CA ILE A 71 13.52 20.82 0.35
C ILE A 71 14.99 21.19 0.09
N ASN A 72 15.78 21.36 1.16
CA ASN A 72 17.18 21.73 1.10
C ASN A 72 18.03 20.82 2.00
N PRO A 73 18.67 19.77 1.45
CA PRO A 73 19.50 18.83 2.23
C PRO A 73 20.71 19.47 2.91
N GLN A 74 21.15 20.65 2.47
CA GLN A 74 22.27 21.39 3.05
C GLN A 74 21.84 22.22 4.27
N PHE A 75 20.53 22.29 4.56
CA PHE A 75 20.04 23.00 5.73
C PHE A 75 20.46 22.27 7.01
N LYS A 76 21.28 22.97 7.81
CA LYS A 76 21.77 22.46 9.09
C LYS A 76 20.76 22.78 10.19
N GLU A 77 20.79 21.98 11.26
CA GLU A 77 20.01 22.25 12.48
C GLU A 77 20.63 23.42 13.27
N GLU A 78 20.69 24.60 12.64
CA GLU A 78 21.25 25.83 13.19
C GLU A 78 20.15 26.67 13.84
N GLY A 79 20.46 27.29 15.00
CA GLY A 79 19.54 28.13 15.75
C GLY A 79 19.50 27.80 17.25
N ASN A 80 19.03 28.76 18.04
CA ASN A 80 18.84 28.55 19.47
C ASN A 80 17.68 27.58 19.72
N LYS A 81 17.82 26.72 20.75
CA LYS A 81 16.89 25.59 20.96
C LYS A 81 15.45 26.00 21.24
N HIS A 82 15.22 27.21 21.75
CA HIS A 82 13.92 27.68 22.26
C HIS A 82 13.49 29.00 21.59
N GLU A 83 13.75 29.14 20.30
CA GLU A 83 13.42 30.34 19.53
C GLU A 83 12.68 29.99 18.22
N ASN A 84 12.07 31.00 17.61
CA ASN A 84 11.45 30.88 16.30
C ASN A 84 12.54 30.74 15.23
N ILE A 85 12.35 29.82 14.29
CA ILE A 85 13.33 29.52 13.25
C ILE A 85 12.65 29.70 11.88
N PRO A 86 13.01 30.74 11.11
CA PRO A 86 12.53 30.92 9.76
C PRO A 86 13.40 30.12 8.76
N PHE A 87 12.76 29.59 7.73
CA PHE A 87 13.41 29.04 6.54
C PHE A 87 12.75 29.63 5.29
N GLU A 88 13.57 30.09 4.34
CA GLU A 88 13.11 30.64 3.07
C GLU A 88 13.97 30.12 1.91
N ASP A 89 13.33 29.48 0.93
CA ASP A 89 13.96 29.13 -0.35
C ASP A 89 13.58 30.19 -1.38
N LYS A 90 14.53 31.09 -1.68
CA LYS A 90 14.35 32.20 -2.62
C LYS A 90 14.09 31.76 -4.07
N ILE A 91 14.50 30.54 -4.44
CA ILE A 91 14.35 30.05 -5.82
C ILE A 91 12.92 29.60 -6.07
N ALA A 92 12.31 28.93 -5.09
CA ALA A 92 10.93 28.43 -5.17
C ALA A 92 9.92 29.30 -4.40
N SER A 93 10.35 30.43 -3.83
CA SER A 93 9.55 31.33 -2.99
C SER A 93 8.80 30.59 -1.87
N VAL A 94 9.43 29.56 -1.30
CA VAL A 94 8.84 28.73 -0.23
C VAL A 94 9.25 29.29 1.11
N LYS A 95 8.28 29.52 1.99
CA LYS A 95 8.52 29.93 3.37
C LYS A 95 8.07 28.85 4.34
N VAL A 96 8.97 28.41 5.22
CA VAL A 96 8.66 27.46 6.29
C VAL A 96 9.11 28.05 7.62
N ASP A 97 8.18 28.37 8.52
CA ASP A 97 8.50 28.94 9.83
C ASP A 97 8.26 27.89 10.92
N PHE A 98 9.22 27.76 11.85
CA PHE A 98 9.00 27.11 13.13
C PHE A 98 8.77 28.16 14.22
N LEU A 99 7.67 28.04 14.96
CA LEU A 99 7.26 28.94 16.04
C LEU A 99 7.32 28.19 17.37
N TRP A 100 8.19 28.66 18.27
CA TRP A 100 8.42 28.05 19.57
C TRP A 100 7.29 28.40 20.54
N HIS A 101 6.30 27.52 20.62
CA HIS A 101 5.22 27.56 21.60
C HIS A 101 5.08 26.16 22.21
N PRO A 102 5.91 25.83 23.22
CA PRO A 102 6.03 24.46 23.71
C PRO A 102 4.83 24.02 24.57
N GLU A 103 3.98 24.94 24.98
CA GLU A 103 2.79 24.68 25.77
C GLU A 103 1.54 25.26 25.09
N VAL A 104 0.44 24.54 25.22
CA VAL A 104 -0.86 25.04 24.77
C VAL A 104 -1.38 26.01 25.83
N ASN A 105 -1.02 27.28 25.68
CA ASN A 105 -1.37 28.36 26.59
C ASN A 105 -1.81 29.63 25.82
N GLY A 106 -1.99 30.74 26.54
CA GLY A 106 -2.38 32.03 25.94
C GLY A 106 -1.45 32.53 24.83
N SER A 107 -0.15 32.20 24.90
CA SER A 107 0.84 32.59 23.88
C SER A 107 0.59 31.85 22.56
N MET A 108 0.42 30.52 22.60
CA MET A 108 0.07 29.74 21.42
C MET A 108 -1.28 30.18 20.85
N LYS A 109 -2.27 30.42 21.71
CA LYS A 109 -3.59 30.93 21.29
C LYS A 109 -3.47 32.26 20.55
N GLN A 110 -2.68 33.19 21.06
CA GLN A 110 -2.50 34.50 20.43
C GLN A 110 -1.80 34.36 19.07
N CYS A 111 -0.78 33.50 18.97
CA CYS A 111 -0.12 33.19 17.70
C CYS A 111 -1.12 32.70 16.64
N ILE A 112 -1.96 31.71 16.99
CA ILE A 112 -2.99 31.16 16.07
C ILE A 112 -4.04 32.22 15.73
N LYS A 113 -4.45 33.04 16.71
CA LYS A 113 -5.47 34.07 16.55
C LYS A 113 -5.07 35.10 15.49
N VAL A 114 -3.80 35.50 15.41
CA VAL A 114 -3.32 36.46 14.41
C VAL A 114 -3.63 36.01 12.98
N TRP A 115 -3.55 34.70 12.68
CA TRP A 115 -3.88 34.19 11.34
C TRP A 115 -5.37 34.06 11.07
N THR A 116 -6.21 34.23 12.09
CA THR A 116 -7.66 34.28 11.93
C THR A 116 -8.17 35.67 11.58
N GLU A 117 -7.32 36.68 11.66
CA GLU A 117 -7.60 38.07 11.31
C GLU A 117 -7.23 38.30 9.83
N ASP A 118 -8.08 39.03 9.09
CA ASP A 118 -7.91 39.19 7.63
C ASP A 118 -6.73 40.09 7.23
N SER A 119 -6.08 40.74 8.21
CA SER A 119 -4.95 41.66 8.02
C SER A 119 -3.61 40.95 7.79
N VAL A 120 -3.50 39.67 8.11
CA VAL A 120 -2.24 38.91 8.02
C VAL A 120 -2.39 37.74 7.06
N ALA A 121 -1.40 37.55 6.19
CA ALA A 121 -1.33 36.38 5.33
C ALA A 121 -1.24 35.11 6.18
N LYS A 122 -2.26 34.25 6.07
CA LYS A 122 -2.30 32.97 6.79
C LYS A 122 -1.42 31.92 6.12
N PRO A 123 -0.79 31.01 6.89
CA PRO A 123 -0.08 29.87 6.33
C PRO A 123 -1.01 28.96 5.53
N HIS A 124 -0.52 28.40 4.44
CA HIS A 124 -1.23 27.41 3.64
C HIS A 124 -1.34 26.07 4.36
N VAL A 125 -0.31 25.73 5.14
CA VAL A 125 -0.23 24.51 5.96
C VAL A 125 0.17 24.89 7.37
N ILE A 126 -0.56 24.38 8.35
CA ILE A 126 -0.29 24.60 9.78
C ILE A 126 -0.10 23.23 10.43
N VAL A 127 1.04 23.03 11.07
CA VAL A 127 1.40 21.79 11.76
C VAL A 127 1.66 22.14 13.21
N ALA A 128 0.73 21.79 14.09
CA ALA A 128 0.77 22.17 15.50
C ALA A 128 0.84 20.94 16.41
N GLY A 129 1.58 21.02 17.51
CA GLY A 129 1.57 19.98 18.55
C GLY A 129 2.38 20.38 19.76
N ALA A 130 1.85 20.14 20.96
CA ALA A 130 2.53 20.46 22.20
C ALA A 130 1.88 19.70 23.35
N ALA A 131 2.68 19.04 24.20
CA ALA A 131 2.21 18.52 25.49
C ALA A 131 3.37 18.22 26.44
N THR A 132 4.51 17.75 25.91
CA THR A 132 5.62 17.24 26.73
C THR A 132 6.15 18.28 27.72
N TRP A 133 6.17 19.56 27.34
CA TRP A 133 6.55 20.65 28.21
C TRP A 133 5.54 20.93 29.32
N SER A 134 4.24 20.87 29.03
CA SER A 134 3.21 21.01 30.07
C SER A 134 3.28 19.87 31.08
N ILE A 135 3.55 18.64 30.63
CA ILE A 135 3.79 17.50 31.52
C ILE A 135 5.04 17.76 32.37
N LYS A 136 6.15 18.20 31.74
CA LYS A 136 7.42 18.43 32.43
C LYS A 136 7.35 19.54 33.47
N ILE A 137 6.86 20.72 33.09
CA ILE A 137 6.83 21.93 33.94
C ILE A 137 5.92 21.71 35.14
N HIS A 138 4.81 21.01 34.95
CA HIS A 138 3.81 20.77 35.99
C HIS A 138 3.91 19.38 36.61
N ASN A 139 5.07 18.72 36.50
CA ASN A 139 5.37 17.45 37.14
C ASN A 139 4.32 16.34 36.88
N GLY A 140 3.71 16.33 35.70
CA GLY A 140 2.70 15.34 35.30
C GLY A 140 1.38 15.43 36.07
N SER A 141 1.06 16.57 36.69
CA SER A 141 -0.13 16.72 37.53
C SER A 141 -1.45 16.60 36.75
N ASN A 142 -2.50 16.15 37.42
CA ASN A 142 -3.84 16.01 36.83
C ASN A 142 -4.51 17.38 36.64
N GLU A 143 -4.13 18.36 37.46
CA GLU A 143 -4.52 19.76 37.33
C GLU A 143 -3.99 20.33 36.01
N ALA A 144 -2.72 20.05 35.66
CA ALA A 144 -2.14 20.49 34.39
C ALA A 144 -2.84 19.86 33.18
N LEU A 145 -3.20 18.57 33.25
CA LEU A 145 -4.01 17.93 32.21
C LEU A 145 -5.40 18.60 32.07
N SER A 146 -6.01 19.01 33.18
CA SER A 146 -7.29 19.72 33.17
C SER A 146 -7.15 21.12 32.55
N GLN A 147 -6.06 21.84 32.86
CA GLN A 147 -5.72 23.11 32.22
C GLN A 147 -5.46 22.95 30.72
N TYR A 148 -4.73 21.90 30.34
CA TYR A 148 -4.48 21.57 28.94
C TYR A 148 -5.79 21.34 28.17
N LYS A 149 -6.75 20.60 28.74
CA LYS A 149 -8.09 20.42 28.15
C LYS A 149 -8.81 21.74 27.93
N MET A 150 -8.79 22.65 28.91
CA MET A 150 -9.41 23.98 28.76
C MET A 150 -8.71 24.81 27.68
N ASN A 151 -7.38 24.78 27.63
CA ASN A 151 -6.61 25.55 26.66
C ASN A 151 -6.81 25.03 25.23
N ILE A 152 -6.78 23.71 25.01
CA ILE A 152 -7.11 23.08 23.72
C ILE A 152 -8.52 23.46 23.28
N THR A 153 -9.51 23.37 24.19
CA THR A 153 -10.90 23.77 23.91
C THR A 153 -10.98 25.23 23.46
N SER A 154 -10.14 26.11 24.03
CA SER A 154 -10.12 27.52 23.70
C SER A 154 -9.48 27.85 22.34
N ILE A 155 -8.60 26.98 21.81
CA ILE A 155 -7.97 27.16 20.49
C ILE A 155 -8.69 26.37 19.38
N ALA A 156 -9.45 25.32 19.73
CA ALA A 156 -10.23 24.51 18.80
C ALA A 156 -11.06 25.34 17.77
N PRO A 157 -11.86 26.36 18.18
CA PRO A 157 -12.62 27.15 17.20
C PRO A 157 -11.73 27.99 16.27
N LEU A 158 -10.55 28.40 16.71
CA LEU A 158 -9.59 29.14 15.87
C LEU A 158 -8.99 28.21 14.81
N LEU A 159 -8.59 27.00 15.21
CA LEU A 159 -8.07 25.97 14.31
C LEU A 159 -9.12 25.55 13.28
N GLU A 160 -10.38 25.35 13.68
CA GLU A 160 -11.49 25.05 12.75
C GLU A 160 -11.73 26.20 11.75
N LYS A 161 -11.63 27.46 12.19
CA LYS A 161 -11.74 28.62 11.28
C LYS A 161 -10.62 28.60 10.24
N LEU A 162 -9.38 28.31 10.64
CA LEU A 162 -8.24 28.21 9.73
C LEU A 162 -8.37 27.03 8.77
N ALA A 163 -8.84 25.89 9.26
CA ALA A 163 -9.00 24.64 8.52
C ALA A 163 -10.00 24.71 7.36
N LYS A 164 -10.85 25.76 7.29
CA LYS A 164 -11.69 26.04 6.12
C LYS A 164 -10.89 26.45 4.88
N THR A 165 -9.68 26.97 5.06
CA THR A 165 -8.89 27.57 3.98
C THR A 165 -7.44 27.11 3.95
N SER A 166 -6.95 26.54 5.05
CA SER A 166 -5.58 26.04 5.21
C SER A 166 -5.64 24.56 5.58
N ASP A 167 -4.61 23.79 5.25
CA ASP A 167 -4.49 22.42 5.74
C ASP A 167 -3.92 22.45 7.17
N VAL A 168 -4.74 22.14 8.18
CA VAL A 168 -4.36 22.18 9.60
C VAL A 168 -4.18 20.76 10.14
N TYR A 169 -3.00 20.47 10.65
CA TYR A 169 -2.63 19.19 11.26
C TYR A 169 -2.28 19.37 12.73
N TRP A 170 -2.88 18.55 13.59
CA TRP A 170 -2.49 18.42 14.99
C TRP A 170 -1.68 17.15 15.18
N VAL A 171 -0.40 17.28 15.52
CA VAL A 171 0.55 16.18 15.70
C VAL A 171 0.36 15.56 17.07
N LEU A 172 0.01 14.27 17.09
CA LEU A 172 -0.05 13.51 18.32
C LEU A 172 1.35 13.32 18.89
N GLN A 173 1.42 13.30 20.21
CA GLN A 173 2.66 13.18 20.95
C GLN A 173 3.14 11.73 20.89
N ASP A 174 4.37 11.55 20.43
CA ASP A 174 5.00 10.24 20.33
C ASP A 174 5.21 9.60 21.72
N PRO A 175 5.23 8.26 21.86
CA PRO A 175 5.69 7.61 23.08
C PRO A 175 7.13 8.03 23.45
N VAL A 176 7.50 7.76 24.69
CA VAL A 176 8.86 7.98 25.23
C VAL A 176 9.46 6.66 25.71
N TYR A 177 10.77 6.54 25.64
CA TYR A 177 11.48 5.44 26.26
C TYR A 177 11.85 5.84 27.70
N GLU A 178 10.95 5.51 28.64
CA GLU A 178 10.96 6.02 30.02
C GLU A 178 12.27 5.75 30.76
N ASP A 179 12.87 4.56 30.55
CA ASP A 179 14.13 4.16 31.21
C ASP A 179 15.32 5.06 30.85
N LEU A 180 15.29 5.67 29.66
CA LEU A 180 16.38 6.51 29.15
C LEU A 180 16.16 8.01 29.42
N LEU A 181 14.99 8.38 29.96
CA LEU A 181 14.71 9.77 30.29
C LEU A 181 15.59 10.24 31.45
N SER A 182 16.14 11.45 31.30
CA SER A 182 16.86 12.13 32.38
C SER A 182 15.95 12.41 33.59
N GLU A 183 16.52 12.54 34.79
CA GLU A 183 15.76 12.78 36.04
C GLU A 183 14.75 13.94 35.92
N ASN A 184 15.15 15.03 35.24
CA ASN A 184 14.30 16.20 35.00
C ASN A 184 13.17 16.00 33.97
N ARG A 185 13.03 14.80 33.41
CA ARG A 185 12.01 14.40 32.42
C ARG A 185 11.23 13.16 32.86
N LYS A 186 11.56 12.53 33.99
CA LYS A 186 10.92 11.29 34.47
C LYS A 186 9.42 11.41 34.71
N MET A 187 8.90 12.62 34.93
CA MET A 187 7.45 12.86 35.01
C MET A 187 6.71 12.64 33.69
N ILE A 188 7.43 12.59 32.56
CA ILE A 188 6.87 12.32 31.24
C ILE A 188 6.76 10.80 31.07
N THR A 189 5.62 10.24 31.44
CA THR A 189 5.32 8.82 31.23
C THR A 189 4.43 8.63 29.99
N ASN A 190 4.43 7.43 29.42
CA ASN A 190 3.56 7.10 28.29
C ASN A 190 2.07 7.20 28.68
N GLU A 191 1.72 6.87 29.92
CA GLU A 191 0.36 7.07 30.45
C GLU A 191 -0.06 8.54 30.38
N LYS A 192 0.83 9.47 30.77
CA LYS A 192 0.55 10.90 30.68
C LYS A 192 0.47 11.37 29.22
N ILE A 193 1.37 10.90 28.36
CA ILE A 193 1.33 11.21 26.92
C ILE A 193 0.01 10.77 26.30
N ASP A 194 -0.45 9.56 26.60
CA ASP A 194 -1.71 9.03 26.08
C ASP A 194 -2.91 9.82 26.60
N ALA A 195 -2.93 10.22 27.88
CA ALA A 195 -3.99 11.06 28.42
C ALA A 195 -4.06 12.46 27.75
N TYR A 196 -2.91 13.06 27.42
CA TYR A 196 -2.86 14.34 26.69
C TYR A 196 -3.26 14.18 25.22
N ASN A 197 -2.87 13.08 24.58
CA ASN A 197 -3.30 12.74 23.23
C ASN A 197 -4.81 12.52 23.15
N GLU A 198 -5.38 11.76 24.10
CA GLU A 198 -6.82 11.53 24.18
C GLU A 198 -7.58 12.83 24.41
N ALA A 199 -7.07 13.73 25.26
CA ALA A 199 -7.62 15.07 25.43
C ALA A 199 -7.62 15.87 24.12
N ALA A 200 -6.52 15.87 23.37
CA ALA A 200 -6.44 16.57 22.09
C ALA A 200 -7.38 15.97 21.05
N VAL A 201 -7.41 14.65 20.90
CA VAL A 201 -8.28 13.94 19.95
C VAL A 201 -9.74 14.15 20.29
N SER A 202 -10.14 13.96 21.54
CA SER A 202 -11.54 14.12 21.95
C SER A 202 -12.06 15.52 21.70
N ILE A 203 -11.25 16.56 21.92
CA ILE A 203 -11.67 17.95 21.70
C ILE A 203 -11.60 18.34 20.22
N LEU A 204 -10.47 18.12 19.56
CA LEU A 204 -10.25 18.60 18.18
C LEU A 204 -11.00 17.76 17.15
N ASN A 205 -11.27 16.49 17.43
CA ASN A 205 -12.08 15.62 16.56
C ASN A 205 -13.58 15.68 16.90
N SER A 206 -13.98 16.36 17.99
CA SER A 206 -15.40 16.51 18.35
C SER A 206 -16.10 17.52 17.44
N SER A 207 -17.21 17.08 16.85
CA SER A 207 -18.01 17.85 15.90
C SER A 207 -18.94 18.83 16.60
N THR A 208 -18.85 20.12 16.28
CA THR A 208 -20.00 21.02 16.44
C THR A 208 -20.99 20.76 15.31
N ARG A 209 -21.99 19.89 15.54
CA ARG A 209 -23.14 19.60 14.66
C ARG A 209 -22.80 18.97 13.29
N ASN A 210 -22.96 17.65 13.20
CA ASN A 210 -23.16 16.85 11.97
C ASN A 210 -22.12 16.96 10.84
N SER A 211 -20.96 17.58 11.06
CA SER A 211 -19.88 17.65 10.07
C SER A 211 -18.55 17.20 10.65
N LYS A 212 -17.79 16.41 9.90
CA LYS A 212 -16.46 15.95 10.30
C LYS A 212 -15.55 17.17 10.56
N SER A 213 -14.79 17.17 11.66
CA SER A 213 -13.79 18.22 11.94
C SER A 213 -12.86 18.41 10.73
N ASN A 214 -12.52 19.66 10.43
CA ASN A 214 -11.58 19.98 9.36
C ASN A 214 -10.12 19.91 9.84
N VAL A 215 -9.90 19.91 11.16
CA VAL A 215 -8.58 19.72 11.76
C VAL A 215 -8.19 18.25 11.67
N LYS A 216 -7.03 17.97 11.09
CA LYS A 216 -6.58 16.60 10.82
C LYS A 216 -5.63 16.15 11.92
N MET A 217 -5.90 15.00 12.53
CA MET A 217 -4.95 14.40 13.47
C MET A 217 -3.82 13.76 12.68
N PHE A 218 -2.57 14.08 13.04
CA PHE A 218 -1.38 13.46 12.46
C PHE A 218 -0.84 12.42 13.46
N SER A 219 -1.37 11.20 13.33
CA SER A 219 -1.07 10.01 14.14
C SER A 219 0.19 9.26 13.71
N VAL A 220 0.62 9.45 12.46
CA VAL A 220 1.71 8.70 11.82
C VAL A 220 3.00 8.69 12.65
N SER A 221 3.40 9.86 13.17
CA SER A 221 4.62 9.99 13.99
C SER A 221 4.57 9.10 15.24
N LYS A 222 3.41 9.06 15.93
CA LYS A 222 3.20 8.23 17.12
C LYS A 222 3.41 6.75 16.81
N LEU A 223 2.96 6.31 15.64
CA LEU A 223 2.97 4.89 15.27
C LEU A 223 4.34 4.44 14.79
N ILE A 224 5.06 5.30 14.05
CA ILE A 224 6.49 5.08 13.77
C ILE A 224 7.28 5.04 15.08
N ALA A 225 6.95 5.91 16.02
CA ALA A 225 7.62 5.98 17.31
C ALA A 225 7.38 4.74 18.17
N GLN A 226 6.20 4.10 18.14
CA GLN A 226 5.94 2.86 18.88
C GLN A 226 6.95 1.76 18.55
N GLU A 227 7.41 1.69 17.31
CA GLU A 227 8.39 0.69 16.85
C GLU A 227 9.84 1.15 17.03
N THR A 228 10.09 2.47 17.05
CA THR A 228 11.46 3.03 16.93
C THR A 228 11.96 3.79 18.15
N ILE A 229 11.10 4.06 19.14
CA ILE A 229 11.47 4.86 20.31
C ILE A 229 12.60 4.24 21.14
N MET A 230 12.76 2.91 21.08
CA MET A 230 13.87 2.20 21.73
C MET A 230 15.25 2.58 21.18
N GLU A 231 15.32 3.14 19.96
CA GLU A 231 16.55 3.62 19.34
C GLU A 231 16.84 5.11 19.65
N SER A 232 16.00 5.75 20.47
CA SER A 232 16.18 7.13 20.91
C SER A 232 17.49 7.32 21.69
N LEU A 233 18.14 8.47 21.51
CA LEU A 233 19.36 8.83 22.25
C LEU A 233 19.08 9.39 23.65
N ASP A 234 17.91 10.00 23.86
CA ASP A 234 17.57 10.69 25.12
C ASP A 234 16.21 10.30 25.69
N GLY A 235 15.62 9.23 25.15
CA GLY A 235 14.31 8.70 25.50
C GLY A 235 13.11 9.55 25.05
N LEU A 236 13.34 10.77 24.55
CA LEU A 236 12.28 11.72 24.18
C LEU A 236 12.19 11.94 22.67
N HIS A 237 13.33 12.08 22.00
CA HIS A 237 13.40 12.45 20.59
C HIS A 237 13.56 11.22 19.69
N LEU A 238 12.89 11.23 18.54
CA LEU A 238 12.94 10.12 17.60
C LEU A 238 14.29 10.05 16.85
N PRO A 239 14.72 8.85 16.42
CA PRO A 239 15.84 8.68 15.50
C PRO A 239 15.66 9.49 14.21
N GLU A 240 16.77 9.86 13.54
CA GLU A 240 16.72 10.64 12.30
C GLU A 240 15.87 9.98 11.20
N SER A 241 16.05 8.68 10.96
CA SER A 241 15.28 7.90 9.99
C SER A 241 13.76 7.95 10.23
N SER A 242 13.33 7.87 11.49
CA SER A 242 11.92 7.97 11.87
C SER A 242 11.36 9.38 11.60
N ARG A 243 12.13 10.42 11.93
CA ARG A 243 11.73 11.82 11.71
C ARG A 243 11.65 12.17 10.22
N GLU A 244 12.60 11.69 9.42
CA GLU A 244 12.60 11.84 7.96
C GLU A 244 11.36 11.18 7.35
N THR A 245 11.01 9.97 7.81
CA THR A 245 9.82 9.26 7.34
C THR A 245 8.54 10.01 7.69
N SER A 246 8.40 10.52 8.92
CA SER A 246 7.26 11.36 9.32
C SER A 246 7.14 12.62 8.48
N ALA A 247 8.27 13.31 8.21
CA ALA A 247 8.30 14.51 7.38
C ALA A 247 7.92 14.22 5.92
N MET A 248 8.38 13.10 5.37
CA MET A 248 8.03 12.66 4.02
C MET A 248 6.55 12.35 3.90
N ILE A 249 5.96 11.65 4.87
CA ILE A 249 4.53 11.36 4.85
C ILE A 249 3.72 12.66 4.94
N LEU A 250 4.12 13.60 5.81
CA LEU A 250 3.49 14.92 5.90
C LEU A 250 3.57 15.68 4.56
N MET A 251 4.72 15.65 3.88
CA MET A 251 4.90 16.23 2.54
C MET A 251 3.95 15.57 1.53
N ASN A 252 3.90 14.24 1.50
CA ASN A 252 3.07 13.47 0.58
C ASN A 252 1.58 13.75 0.79
N VAL A 253 1.12 13.88 2.04
CA VAL A 253 -0.28 14.23 2.36
C VAL A 253 -0.70 15.57 1.78
N TYR A 254 0.22 16.55 1.68
CA TYR A 254 -0.05 17.83 1.03
C TYR A 254 0.11 17.74 -0.49
N CYS A 255 1.28 17.30 -0.96
CA CYS A 255 1.69 17.39 -2.35
C CYS A 255 1.00 16.38 -3.28
N ASN A 256 0.64 15.18 -2.81
CA ASN A 256 0.00 14.18 -3.66
C ASN A 256 -1.40 14.61 -4.13
N LYS A 257 -2.05 15.56 -3.43
CA LYS A 257 -3.30 16.18 -3.87
C LYS A 257 -3.11 17.02 -5.15
N ILE A 258 -1.94 17.66 -5.28
CA ILE A 258 -1.59 18.60 -6.34
C ILE A 258 -0.97 17.83 -7.51
N LEU A 259 0.08 17.04 -7.24
CA LEU A 259 0.89 16.36 -8.24
C LEU A 259 0.21 15.12 -8.83
N LYS A 260 -0.65 14.44 -8.04
CA LYS A 260 -1.34 13.19 -8.43
C LYS A 260 -0.40 12.17 -9.11
N PRO A 261 0.69 11.76 -8.43
CA PRO A 261 1.66 10.83 -9.01
C PRO A 261 0.99 9.52 -9.42
N VAL A 262 1.44 8.94 -10.54
CA VAL A 262 0.81 7.75 -11.13
C VAL A 262 0.99 6.51 -10.25
N ASP A 263 2.07 6.45 -9.48
CA ASP A 263 2.45 5.30 -8.65
C ASP A 263 2.23 5.54 -7.13
N GLY A 264 1.75 6.72 -6.72
CA GLY A 264 1.60 7.07 -5.31
C GLY A 264 0.58 6.19 -4.57
N SER A 265 1.07 5.30 -3.71
CA SER A 265 0.28 4.33 -2.95
C SER A 265 -0.39 4.90 -1.69
N CYS A 266 0.26 5.87 -1.01
CA CYS A 266 -0.30 6.59 0.14
C CYS A 266 -0.80 8.00 -0.23
N CYS A 267 -1.72 8.48 0.60
CA CYS A 267 -1.88 9.92 0.81
C CYS A 267 -2.51 10.65 -0.38
N GLN A 268 -3.15 9.90 -1.30
CA GLN A 268 -3.99 10.43 -2.37
C GLN A 268 -5.47 10.42 -1.97
N PRO A 269 -6.24 11.47 -2.32
CA PRO A 269 -7.69 11.44 -2.18
C PRO A 269 -8.26 10.35 -3.10
N ARG A 270 -9.10 9.46 -2.54
CA ARG A 270 -9.79 8.44 -3.34
C ARG A 270 -10.64 9.13 -4.41
N PRO A 271 -10.46 8.81 -5.71
CA PRO A 271 -11.29 9.41 -6.75
C PRO A 271 -12.76 9.00 -6.54
N PRO A 272 -13.71 9.90 -6.80
CA PRO A 272 -15.13 9.58 -6.70
C PRO A 272 -15.51 8.49 -7.71
N LEU A 273 -16.48 7.65 -7.33
CA LEU A 273 -16.97 6.57 -8.20
C LEU A 273 -17.68 7.14 -9.44
N THR A 274 -17.25 6.72 -10.63
CA THR A 274 -17.87 7.15 -11.89
C THR A 274 -19.21 6.46 -12.11
N LEU A 275 -20.08 7.05 -12.95
CA LEU A 275 -21.37 6.46 -13.29
C LEU A 275 -21.23 5.07 -13.91
N ILE A 276 -20.23 4.87 -14.77
CA ILE A 276 -19.93 3.59 -15.41
C ILE A 276 -19.56 2.53 -14.37
N GLN A 277 -18.79 2.88 -13.34
CA GLN A 277 -18.43 1.95 -12.27
C GLN A 277 -19.65 1.52 -11.45
N LYS A 278 -20.58 2.45 -11.18
CA LYS A 278 -21.84 2.13 -10.49
C LYS A 278 -22.71 1.19 -11.32
N LEU A 279 -22.81 1.43 -12.62
CA LEU A 279 -23.56 0.57 -13.54
C LEU A 279 -22.94 -0.82 -13.68
N ALA A 280 -21.61 -0.91 -13.78
CA ALA A 280 -20.91 -2.19 -13.85
C ALA A 280 -21.07 -3.01 -12.56
N ALA A 281 -20.94 -2.37 -11.39
CA ALA A 281 -21.20 -3.02 -10.10
C ALA A 281 -22.64 -3.56 -10.02
N CYS A 282 -23.62 -2.74 -10.43
CA CYS A 282 -25.02 -3.15 -10.52
C CYS A 282 -25.18 -4.38 -11.43
N PHE A 283 -24.63 -4.35 -12.65
CA PHE A 283 -24.69 -5.46 -13.61
C PHE A 283 -24.14 -6.78 -13.04
N PHE A 284 -22.95 -6.74 -12.42
CA PHE A 284 -22.35 -7.95 -11.85
C PHE A 284 -23.13 -8.47 -10.65
N THR A 285 -23.63 -7.58 -9.78
CA THR A 285 -24.48 -8.00 -8.65
C THR A 285 -25.77 -8.65 -9.10
N LEU A 286 -26.45 -8.09 -10.11
CA LEU A 286 -27.66 -8.68 -10.69
C LEU A 286 -27.38 -10.04 -11.35
N SER A 287 -26.23 -10.19 -12.02
CA SER A 287 -25.82 -11.46 -12.63
C SER A 287 -25.58 -12.56 -11.60
N ILE A 288 -24.94 -12.23 -10.46
CA ILE A 288 -24.73 -13.15 -9.34
C ILE A 288 -26.07 -13.55 -8.71
N ILE A 289 -26.94 -12.59 -8.44
CA ILE A 289 -28.28 -12.84 -7.88
C ILE A 289 -29.10 -13.71 -8.83
N GLY A 290 -29.09 -13.39 -10.14
CA GLY A 290 -29.77 -14.19 -11.16
C GLY A 290 -29.30 -15.64 -11.20
N TYR A 291 -27.98 -15.86 -11.16
CA TYR A 291 -27.42 -17.22 -11.08
C TYR A 291 -27.84 -17.96 -9.81
N LEU A 292 -27.82 -17.30 -8.65
CA LEU A 292 -28.25 -17.90 -7.38
C LEU A 292 -29.74 -18.27 -7.41
N ILE A 293 -30.60 -17.44 -7.99
CA ILE A 293 -32.02 -17.72 -8.17
C ILE A 293 -32.22 -18.95 -9.07
N PHE A 294 -31.56 -19.00 -10.23
CA PHE A 294 -31.62 -20.16 -11.13
C PHE A 294 -31.13 -21.44 -10.44
N TYR A 295 -30.02 -21.36 -9.68
CA TYR A 295 -29.49 -22.49 -8.91
C TYR A 295 -30.50 -22.98 -7.85
N ILE A 296 -31.16 -22.08 -7.13
CA ILE A 296 -32.19 -22.43 -6.13
C ILE A 296 -33.42 -23.05 -6.80
N ILE A 297 -33.89 -22.48 -7.92
CA ILE A 297 -35.04 -23.01 -8.67
C ILE A 297 -34.73 -24.41 -9.20
N HIS A 298 -33.57 -24.60 -9.82
CA HIS A 298 -33.14 -25.90 -10.34
C HIS A 298 -33.00 -26.92 -9.21
N ARG A 299 -32.39 -26.54 -8.08
CA ARG A 299 -32.28 -27.41 -6.89
C ARG A 299 -33.65 -27.79 -6.32
N ASN A 300 -34.59 -26.85 -6.27
CA ASN A 300 -35.95 -27.11 -5.79
C ASN A 300 -36.75 -27.99 -6.76
N ALA A 301 -36.62 -27.79 -8.07
CA ALA A 301 -37.22 -28.65 -9.10
C ALA A 301 -36.64 -30.07 -9.04
N HIS A 302 -35.32 -30.20 -8.89
CA HIS A 302 -34.64 -31.49 -8.76
C HIS A 302 -34.98 -32.20 -7.44
N ARG A 303 -35.27 -31.45 -6.36
CA ARG A 303 -35.73 -31.99 -5.07
C ARG A 303 -37.20 -32.45 -5.15
N LYS A 304 -38.05 -31.78 -5.94
CA LYS A 304 -39.43 -32.20 -6.23
C LYS A 304 -39.50 -33.41 -7.17
N ASN A 305 -38.54 -33.54 -8.09
CA ASN A 305 -38.49 -34.62 -9.08
C ASN A 305 -37.70 -35.86 -8.62
N LYS A 306 -37.21 -35.91 -7.36
CA LYS A 306 -36.57 -37.10 -6.82
C LYS A 306 -37.68 -38.10 -6.45
N PRO A 307 -37.84 -39.23 -7.17
CA PRO A 307 -38.82 -40.23 -6.80
C PRO A 307 -38.41 -40.85 -5.46
N CYS A 308 -39.37 -41.05 -4.57
CA CYS A 308 -39.19 -41.93 -3.41
C CYS A 308 -38.83 -43.32 -3.97
N THR A 309 -37.64 -43.82 -3.65
CA THR A 309 -37.19 -45.14 -4.12
C THR A 309 -37.65 -46.15 -3.08
N ASP A 310 -38.66 -46.94 -3.43
CA ASP A 310 -38.97 -48.18 -2.71
C ASP A 310 -37.77 -49.13 -2.84
N LEU A 311 -37.41 -49.74 -1.70
CA LEU A 311 -36.43 -50.83 -1.62
C LEU A 311 -36.95 -52.02 -2.42
N GLU A 312 -36.43 -52.23 -3.62
CA GLU A 312 -36.13 -53.53 -4.26
C GLU A 312 -36.05 -53.36 -5.78
N SER A 313 -34.84 -53.17 -6.30
CA SER A 313 -34.42 -53.66 -7.62
C SER A 313 -32.97 -53.23 -7.82
N GLY A 314 -32.06 -54.21 -7.77
CA GLY A 314 -30.70 -54.03 -8.21
C GLY A 314 -30.64 -54.25 -9.71
N GLU A 315 -30.58 -53.16 -10.50
CA GLU A 315 -30.14 -53.23 -11.89
C GLU A 315 -29.58 -51.87 -12.36
N GLU A 316 -28.34 -51.96 -12.86
CA GLU A 316 -27.57 -51.05 -13.71
C GLU A 316 -27.52 -49.53 -13.41
N LYS A 317 -26.29 -49.06 -13.12
CA LYS A 317 -25.87 -47.66 -13.24
C LYS A 317 -26.13 -47.14 -14.67
N LYS A 318 -27.31 -46.59 -14.92
CA LYS A 318 -27.54 -45.69 -16.05
C LYS A 318 -26.63 -44.47 -15.91
N ASN A 319 -25.88 -44.20 -16.98
CA ASN A 319 -25.09 -42.97 -17.15
C ASN A 319 -25.94 -41.76 -16.75
N ILE A 320 -25.42 -40.95 -15.82
CA ILE A 320 -26.02 -39.68 -15.43
C ILE A 320 -25.91 -38.75 -16.65
N ILE A 321 -26.96 -38.72 -17.46
CA ILE A 321 -27.13 -37.70 -18.50
C ILE A 321 -27.41 -36.41 -17.76
N ASN A 322 -26.38 -35.56 -17.62
CA ASN A 322 -26.56 -34.20 -17.15
C ASN A 322 -27.59 -33.52 -18.07
N PRO A 323 -28.64 -32.86 -17.52
CA PRO A 323 -29.60 -32.16 -18.35
C PRO A 323 -28.88 -31.09 -19.20
N PRO A 324 -29.34 -30.81 -20.43
CA PRO A 324 -28.74 -29.79 -21.27
C PRO A 324 -28.82 -28.44 -20.55
N VAL A 325 -27.65 -27.93 -20.14
CA VAL A 325 -27.51 -26.64 -19.48
C VAL A 325 -28.00 -25.57 -20.44
N SER A 326 -28.91 -24.71 -19.99
CA SER A 326 -29.45 -23.66 -20.86
C SER A 326 -28.35 -22.67 -21.26
N PRO A 327 -28.32 -22.14 -22.49
CA PRO A 327 -27.33 -21.13 -22.91
C PRO A 327 -27.30 -19.90 -21.99
N LEU A 328 -28.46 -19.53 -21.43
CA LEU A 328 -28.59 -18.45 -20.47
C LEU A 328 -27.90 -18.75 -19.13
N GLU A 329 -27.96 -19.99 -18.66
CA GLU A 329 -27.26 -20.43 -17.45
C GLU A 329 -25.74 -20.42 -17.63
N ILE A 330 -25.23 -20.85 -18.79
CA ILE A 330 -23.80 -20.76 -19.14
C ILE A 330 -23.35 -19.30 -19.15
N LEU A 331 -24.16 -18.41 -19.72
CA LEU A 331 -23.86 -16.98 -19.78
C LEU A 331 -23.85 -16.34 -18.39
N LEU A 332 -24.86 -16.60 -17.57
CA LEU A 332 -24.95 -16.11 -16.19
C LEU A 332 -23.82 -16.65 -15.32
N GLN A 333 -23.46 -17.93 -15.47
CA GLN A 333 -22.33 -18.53 -14.77
C GLN A 333 -21.01 -17.87 -15.17
N SER A 334 -20.83 -17.57 -16.46
CA SER A 334 -19.64 -16.89 -16.97
C SER A 334 -19.52 -15.46 -16.43
N PHE A 335 -20.62 -14.70 -16.43
CA PHE A 335 -20.66 -13.35 -15.84
C PHE A 335 -20.51 -13.36 -14.32
N CYS A 336 -21.01 -14.38 -13.63
CA CYS A 336 -20.83 -14.57 -12.20
C CYS A 336 -19.36 -14.85 -11.86
N LYS A 337 -18.71 -15.78 -12.57
CA LYS A 337 -17.27 -16.05 -12.42
C LYS A 337 -16.44 -14.80 -12.69
N LEU A 338 -16.73 -14.09 -13.77
CA LEU A 338 -16.08 -12.82 -14.08
C LEU A 338 -16.31 -11.81 -12.95
N GLY A 339 -17.54 -11.62 -12.49
CA GLY A 339 -17.88 -10.71 -11.39
C GLY A 339 -17.14 -11.02 -10.08
N LEU A 340 -16.95 -12.31 -9.75
CA LEU A 340 -16.16 -12.72 -8.58
C LEU A 340 -14.67 -12.44 -8.74
N ILE A 341 -14.10 -12.73 -9.91
CA ILE A 341 -12.70 -12.39 -10.24
C ILE A 341 -12.50 -10.87 -10.17
N MET A 342 -13.45 -10.11 -10.72
CA MET A 342 -13.44 -8.65 -10.65
C MET A 342 -13.52 -8.16 -9.18
N ALA A 343 -14.45 -8.68 -8.38
CA ALA A 343 -14.56 -8.33 -6.97
C ALA A 343 -13.26 -8.63 -6.20
N TYR A 344 -12.61 -9.75 -6.50
CA TYR A 344 -11.31 -10.10 -5.93
C TYR A 344 -10.24 -9.06 -6.28
N PHE A 345 -10.09 -8.66 -7.55
CA PHE A 345 -9.13 -7.62 -7.94
C PHE A 345 -9.42 -6.28 -7.28
N TYR A 346 -10.69 -5.90 -7.17
CA TYR A 346 -11.07 -4.69 -6.44
C TYR A 346 -10.67 -4.76 -4.97
N MET A 347 -10.84 -5.92 -4.31
CA MET A 347 -10.40 -6.10 -2.94
C MET A 347 -8.87 -6.05 -2.79
N CYS A 348 -8.12 -6.55 -3.77
CA CYS A 348 -6.65 -6.53 -3.74
C CYS A 348 -6.06 -5.14 -4.06
N ASP A 349 -6.67 -4.38 -4.98
CA ASP A 349 -6.13 -3.08 -5.37
C ASP A 349 -6.76 -1.89 -4.65
N ARG A 350 -8.07 -1.89 -4.38
CA ARG A 350 -8.77 -0.71 -3.84
C ARG A 350 -9.24 -0.87 -2.40
N ALA A 351 -9.53 -2.09 -1.97
CA ALA A 351 -9.80 -2.34 -0.56
C ALA A 351 -8.49 -2.43 0.21
N ASN A 352 -8.44 -1.81 1.37
CA ASN A 352 -7.29 -1.91 2.28
C ASN A 352 -7.32 -3.25 3.07
N LEU A 353 -7.85 -4.32 2.46
CA LEU A 353 -7.95 -5.63 3.10
C LEU A 353 -6.63 -6.40 3.03
N PHE A 354 -5.84 -6.14 2.00
CA PHE A 354 -4.54 -6.76 1.79
C PHE A 354 -3.45 -5.70 1.85
N MET A 355 -2.35 -6.02 2.54
CA MET A 355 -1.17 -5.16 2.54
C MET A 355 -0.58 -5.08 1.14
N LYS A 356 -0.26 -3.86 0.71
CA LYS A 356 0.47 -3.61 -0.51
C LYS A 356 1.94 -3.48 -0.17
N GLU A 357 2.75 -4.37 -0.72
CA GLU A 357 4.21 -4.32 -0.58
C GLU A 357 4.82 -3.85 -1.89
N ASN A 358 5.81 -2.96 -1.80
CA ASN A 358 6.61 -2.56 -2.96
C ASN A 358 7.53 -3.71 -3.38
N LYS A 359 7.68 -3.91 -4.69
CA LYS A 359 8.49 -5.02 -5.22
C LYS A 359 9.98 -4.71 -5.02
N PHE A 360 10.66 -5.52 -4.23
CA PHE A 360 12.10 -5.41 -4.04
C PHE A 360 12.81 -6.70 -4.42
N TYR A 361 13.84 -6.55 -5.26
CA TYR A 361 14.67 -7.66 -5.66
C TYR A 361 15.62 -8.04 -4.53
N THR A 362 15.57 -9.29 -4.11
CA THR A 362 16.67 -9.95 -3.39
C THR A 362 16.97 -11.27 -4.08
N HIS A 363 18.23 -11.72 -4.05
CA HIS A 363 18.58 -13.00 -4.65
C HIS A 363 17.79 -14.16 -4.02
N SER A 364 17.58 -14.12 -2.70
CA SER A 364 16.82 -15.15 -1.98
C SER A 364 15.35 -15.21 -2.42
N THR A 365 14.67 -14.05 -2.54
CA THR A 365 13.25 -14.02 -2.95
C THR A 365 13.03 -14.48 -4.39
N PHE A 366 14.04 -14.41 -5.25
CA PHE A 366 13.97 -14.92 -6.62
C PHE A 366 14.34 -16.41 -6.74
N PHE A 367 15.47 -16.83 -6.16
CA PHE A 367 15.98 -18.19 -6.38
C PHE A 367 15.31 -19.26 -5.50
N ILE A 368 14.85 -18.93 -4.30
CA ILE A 368 14.18 -19.92 -3.42
C ILE A 368 12.91 -20.47 -4.07
N PRO A 369 11.97 -19.65 -4.60
CA PRO A 369 10.79 -20.17 -5.30
C PRO A 369 11.14 -21.03 -6.52
N ILE A 370 12.17 -20.65 -7.29
CA ILE A 370 12.63 -21.43 -8.44
C ILE A 370 13.12 -22.82 -8.02
N ILE A 371 13.96 -22.88 -6.98
CA ILE A 371 14.45 -24.15 -6.43
C ILE A 371 13.27 -24.99 -5.93
N TYR A 372 12.34 -24.39 -5.19
CA TYR A 372 11.17 -25.08 -4.67
C TYR A 372 10.33 -25.71 -5.79
N ILE A 373 10.06 -24.97 -6.87
CA ILE A 373 9.24 -25.48 -7.96
C ILE A 373 10.01 -26.53 -8.76
N LEU A 374 11.32 -26.38 -8.95
CA LEU A 374 12.18 -27.39 -9.56
C LEU A 374 12.15 -28.71 -8.76
N VAL A 375 12.24 -28.63 -7.44
CA VAL A 375 12.13 -29.80 -6.55
C VAL A 375 10.77 -30.47 -6.69
N LEU A 376 9.67 -29.71 -6.67
CA LEU A 376 8.34 -30.26 -6.92
C LEU A 376 8.24 -30.92 -8.31
N GLY A 377 8.76 -30.29 -9.35
CA GLY A 377 8.78 -30.83 -10.70
C GLY A 377 9.48 -32.19 -10.80
N VAL A 378 10.60 -32.36 -10.10
CA VAL A 378 11.32 -33.65 -10.05
C VAL A 378 10.48 -34.74 -9.38
N PHE A 379 9.68 -34.41 -8.36
CA PHE A 379 8.81 -35.39 -7.68
C PHE A 379 7.55 -35.76 -8.46
N TYR A 380 7.06 -34.88 -9.34
CA TYR A 380 5.83 -35.08 -10.13
C TYR A 380 6.12 -35.39 -11.61
N ASN A 381 7.14 -36.18 -11.89
CA ASN A 381 7.49 -36.58 -13.25
C ASN A 381 6.62 -37.76 -13.73
N GLU A 382 6.00 -37.62 -14.90
CA GLU A 382 5.24 -38.69 -15.57
C GLU A 382 5.94 -39.14 -16.86
N ASN A 383 5.88 -40.44 -17.16
CA ASN A 383 6.45 -40.97 -18.39
C ASN A 383 5.60 -40.59 -19.61
N THR A 384 6.21 -39.96 -20.61
CA THR A 384 5.54 -39.56 -21.86
C THR A 384 5.18 -40.77 -22.72
N LYS A 385 4.03 -40.74 -23.40
CA LYS A 385 3.58 -41.85 -24.27
C LYS A 385 4.22 -41.84 -25.67
N GLU A 386 4.81 -40.72 -26.07
CA GLU A 386 5.41 -40.54 -27.39
C GLU A 386 6.92 -40.30 -27.30
N THR A 387 7.70 -41.01 -28.13
CA THR A 387 9.18 -40.91 -28.18
C THR A 387 9.71 -39.86 -29.17
N LYS A 388 8.81 -39.10 -29.82
CA LYS A 388 9.20 -38.05 -30.77
C LYS A 388 9.80 -36.85 -30.03
N VAL A 389 10.91 -36.32 -30.55
CA VAL A 389 11.51 -35.07 -30.07
C VAL A 389 10.52 -33.92 -30.26
N LEU A 390 10.33 -33.08 -29.24
CA LEU A 390 9.30 -32.02 -29.20
C LEU A 390 7.88 -32.58 -29.38
N ASN A 391 7.57 -33.63 -28.63
CA ASN A 391 6.18 -34.07 -28.51
C ASN A 391 5.33 -32.95 -27.86
N ARG A 392 4.01 -33.05 -28.01
CA ARG A 392 3.10 -32.02 -27.50
C ARG A 392 3.19 -31.87 -25.98
N GLU A 393 3.30 -32.99 -25.27
CA GLU A 393 3.38 -33.05 -23.80
C GLU A 393 4.61 -32.27 -23.29
N GLN A 394 5.80 -32.52 -23.84
CA GLN A 394 7.04 -31.81 -23.53
C GLN A 394 6.95 -30.32 -23.83
N THR A 395 6.34 -29.96 -24.96
CA THR A 395 6.24 -28.55 -25.37
C THR A 395 5.27 -27.78 -24.47
N ASP A 396 4.17 -28.41 -24.04
CA ASP A 396 3.20 -27.82 -23.12
C ASP A 396 3.76 -27.72 -21.70
N GLU A 397 4.55 -28.70 -21.25
CA GLU A 397 5.27 -28.65 -19.97
C GLU A 397 6.32 -27.52 -19.94
N TRP A 398 7.16 -27.44 -20.98
CA TRP A 398 8.16 -26.37 -21.10
C TRP A 398 7.54 -24.97 -21.10
N LYS A 399 6.38 -24.81 -21.76
CA LYS A 399 5.61 -23.56 -21.71
C LYS A 399 5.14 -23.23 -20.30
N GLY A 400 4.67 -24.23 -19.54
CA GLY A 400 4.29 -24.06 -18.14
C GLY A 400 5.45 -23.61 -17.26
N TRP A 401 6.62 -24.26 -17.40
CA TRP A 401 7.86 -23.86 -16.71
C TRP A 401 8.26 -22.42 -17.04
N MET A 402 8.22 -22.04 -18.31
CA MET A 402 8.50 -20.67 -18.74
C MET A 402 7.53 -19.67 -18.08
N GLN A 403 6.23 -19.95 -18.06
CA GLN A 403 5.23 -19.08 -17.45
C GLN A 403 5.47 -18.86 -15.96
N LEU A 404 5.76 -19.94 -15.24
CA LEU A 404 6.03 -19.90 -13.81
C LEU A 404 7.31 -19.11 -13.47
N VAL A 405 8.38 -19.27 -14.25
CA VAL A 405 9.61 -18.48 -14.11
C VAL A 405 9.36 -17.00 -14.44
N ILE A 406 8.59 -16.71 -15.49
CA ILE A 406 8.19 -15.33 -15.85
C ILE A 406 7.35 -14.70 -14.73
N LEU A 407 6.46 -15.47 -14.09
CA LEU A 407 5.64 -14.99 -12.97
C LEU A 407 6.51 -14.62 -11.77
N ILE A 408 7.43 -15.52 -11.35
CA ILE A 408 8.36 -15.27 -10.23
C ILE A 408 9.21 -14.03 -10.51
N TYR A 409 9.69 -13.86 -11.74
CA TYR A 409 10.41 -12.66 -12.17
C TYR A 409 9.60 -11.36 -11.94
N HIS A 410 8.31 -11.35 -12.29
CA HIS A 410 7.46 -10.16 -12.11
C HIS A 410 7.03 -9.93 -10.65
N ILE A 411 6.89 -10.98 -9.86
CA ILE A 411 6.56 -10.89 -8.42
C ILE A 411 7.76 -10.37 -7.63
N SER A 412 8.94 -10.93 -7.88
CA SER A 412 10.19 -10.58 -7.17
C SER A 412 10.83 -9.26 -7.61
N GLY A 413 10.33 -8.61 -8.68
CA GLY A 413 10.93 -7.36 -9.19
C GLY A 413 12.33 -7.55 -9.77
N ALA A 414 12.65 -8.74 -10.27
CA ALA A 414 13.99 -9.11 -10.74
C ALA A 414 14.42 -8.43 -12.07
N SER A 415 13.61 -7.50 -12.61
CA SER A 415 13.94 -6.67 -13.77
C SER A 415 15.16 -5.78 -13.54
N THR A 416 15.43 -5.42 -12.28
CA THR A 416 16.57 -4.60 -11.86
C THR A 416 17.91 -5.32 -12.02
N PHE A 417 17.90 -6.66 -12.03
CA PHE A 417 19.09 -7.47 -12.19
C PHE A 417 19.26 -7.92 -13.65
N LEU A 418 20.21 -7.27 -14.34
CA LEU A 418 20.43 -7.41 -15.79
C LEU A 418 20.61 -8.87 -16.28
N PRO A 419 21.37 -9.75 -15.61
CA PRO A 419 21.52 -11.13 -16.05
C PRO A 419 20.19 -11.89 -16.09
N VAL A 420 19.34 -11.75 -15.07
CA VAL A 420 18.02 -12.40 -15.05
C VAL A 420 17.12 -11.82 -16.14
N TYR A 421 17.13 -10.50 -16.33
CA TYR A 421 16.38 -9.86 -17.40
C TYR A 421 16.72 -10.44 -18.79
N MET A 422 18.01 -10.63 -19.10
CA MET A 422 18.44 -11.22 -20.37
C MET A 422 17.92 -12.65 -20.56
N HIS A 423 17.97 -13.49 -19.52
CA HIS A 423 17.45 -14.87 -19.60
C HIS A 423 15.94 -14.92 -19.79
N ILE A 424 15.19 -14.07 -19.09
CA ILE A 424 13.73 -13.98 -19.26
C ILE A 424 13.37 -13.59 -20.70
N ARG A 425 14.13 -12.69 -21.33
CA ARG A 425 13.90 -12.33 -22.74
C ARG A 425 14.08 -13.52 -23.68
N VAL A 426 15.08 -14.38 -23.42
CA VAL A 426 15.28 -15.62 -24.18
C VAL A 426 14.12 -16.59 -23.95
N LEU A 427 13.65 -16.75 -22.70
CA LEU A 427 12.49 -17.61 -22.40
C LEU A 427 11.22 -17.12 -23.10
N VAL A 428 10.96 -15.82 -23.10
CA VAL A 428 9.82 -15.24 -23.84
C VAL A 428 9.95 -15.53 -25.34
N ALA A 429 11.13 -15.34 -25.93
CA ALA A 429 11.35 -15.65 -27.34
C ALA A 429 11.14 -17.15 -27.66
N ALA A 430 11.63 -18.03 -26.79
CA ALA A 430 11.46 -19.48 -26.91
C ALA A 430 9.97 -19.89 -26.81
N TYR A 431 9.22 -19.28 -25.88
CA TYR A 431 7.77 -19.51 -25.74
C TYR A 431 7.01 -19.14 -27.02
N LEU A 432 7.38 -18.01 -27.64
CA LEU A 432 6.80 -17.57 -28.90
C LEU A 432 7.11 -18.54 -30.04
N PHE A 433 8.36 -18.98 -30.12
CA PHE A 433 8.80 -19.97 -31.09
C PHE A 433 8.02 -21.28 -30.94
N GLN A 434 7.89 -21.82 -29.73
CA GLN A 434 7.14 -23.06 -29.47
C GLN A 434 5.65 -22.93 -29.79
N THR A 435 5.07 -21.74 -29.57
CA THR A 435 3.67 -21.47 -29.97
C THR A 435 3.53 -21.49 -31.48
N GLY A 436 4.44 -20.84 -32.21
CA GLY A 436 4.48 -20.88 -33.68
C GLY A 436 4.70 -22.29 -34.22
N TYR A 437 5.63 -23.04 -33.63
CA TYR A 437 5.92 -24.43 -33.97
C TYR A 437 4.70 -25.34 -33.78
N GLY A 438 3.95 -25.17 -32.68
CA GLY A 438 2.72 -25.93 -32.43
C GLY A 438 1.64 -25.68 -33.49
N HIS A 439 1.47 -24.42 -33.92
CA HIS A 439 0.56 -24.10 -35.03
C HIS A 439 1.05 -24.68 -36.35
N PHE A 440 2.34 -24.52 -36.66
CA PHE A 440 2.95 -25.07 -37.87
C PHE A 440 2.79 -26.60 -37.95
N SER A 441 3.16 -27.32 -36.88
CA SER A 441 3.06 -28.78 -36.80
C SER A 441 1.62 -29.25 -36.95
N TYR A 442 0.64 -28.54 -36.36
CA TYR A 442 -0.77 -28.84 -36.57
C TYR A 442 -1.17 -28.73 -38.05
N PHE A 443 -0.81 -27.63 -38.72
CA PHE A 443 -1.14 -27.45 -40.15
C PHE A 443 -0.44 -28.47 -41.03
N TRP A 444 0.83 -28.76 -40.73
CA TRP A 444 1.64 -29.74 -41.46
C TRP A 444 1.09 -31.16 -41.36
N ILE A 445 0.62 -31.57 -40.18
CA ILE A 445 0.13 -32.94 -39.93
C ILE A 445 -1.34 -33.10 -40.31
N LYS A 446 -2.21 -32.13 -39.99
CA LYS A 446 -3.66 -32.25 -40.18
C LYS A 446 -4.18 -31.70 -41.51
N GLY A 447 -3.42 -30.84 -42.20
CA GLY A 447 -3.82 -30.24 -43.48
C GLY A 447 -5.07 -29.35 -43.43
N ASP A 448 -5.52 -28.95 -42.24
CA ASP A 448 -6.75 -28.19 -42.03
C ASP A 448 -6.46 -26.67 -42.01
N PHE A 449 -6.73 -26.00 -43.12
CA PHE A 449 -6.55 -24.55 -43.32
C PHE A 449 -7.84 -23.74 -43.12
N GLY A 450 -8.74 -24.16 -42.23
CA GLY A 450 -10.00 -23.45 -41.97
C GLY A 450 -9.80 -21.95 -41.64
N ILE A 451 -10.51 -21.08 -42.36
CA ILE A 451 -10.46 -19.61 -42.22
C ILE A 451 -10.73 -19.17 -40.77
N HIS A 452 -11.67 -19.83 -40.08
CA HIS A 452 -11.96 -19.55 -38.67
C HIS A 452 -10.71 -19.62 -37.77
N ARG A 453 -9.84 -20.60 -38.01
CA ARG A 453 -8.63 -20.82 -37.21
C ARG A 453 -7.54 -19.81 -37.55
N VAL A 454 -7.40 -19.47 -38.83
CA VAL A 454 -6.49 -18.40 -39.28
C VAL A 454 -6.90 -17.06 -38.67
N CYS A 455 -8.19 -16.74 -38.66
CA CYS A 455 -8.72 -15.55 -38.01
C CYS A 455 -8.47 -15.55 -36.49
N GLN A 456 -8.63 -16.68 -35.81
CA GLN A 456 -8.29 -16.79 -34.37
C GLN A 456 -6.80 -16.52 -34.11
N ILE A 457 -5.90 -17.09 -34.91
CA ILE A 457 -4.45 -16.89 -34.77
C ILE A 457 -4.06 -15.44 -35.09
N LEU A 458 -4.59 -14.88 -36.18
CA LEU A 458 -4.34 -13.49 -36.56
C LEU A 458 -4.87 -12.52 -35.51
N ALA A 459 -6.08 -12.77 -34.98
CA ALA A 459 -6.63 -11.98 -33.89
C ALA A 459 -5.71 -12.03 -32.65
N PHE A 460 -5.24 -13.22 -32.26
CA PHE A 460 -4.28 -13.37 -31.17
C PHE A 460 -2.98 -12.59 -31.41
N ILE A 461 -2.42 -12.64 -32.62
CA ILE A 461 -1.19 -11.92 -32.99
C ILE A 461 -1.42 -10.40 -33.00
N LEU A 462 -2.53 -9.93 -33.58
CA LEU A 462 -2.90 -8.50 -33.62
C LEU A 462 -3.10 -7.94 -32.22
N ILE A 463 -3.82 -8.68 -31.37
CA ILE A 463 -4.10 -8.31 -29.98
C ILE A 463 -2.79 -8.25 -29.17
N ARG A 464 -1.84 -9.15 -29.41
CA ARG A 464 -0.54 -9.12 -28.71
C ARG A 464 0.40 -8.02 -29.22
N ASN A 465 0.30 -7.66 -30.50
CA ASN A 465 1.13 -6.62 -31.12
C ASN A 465 0.43 -5.26 -31.20
N ILE A 466 -0.59 -5.02 -30.36
CA ILE A 466 -1.25 -3.71 -30.26
C ILE A 466 -0.18 -2.61 -30.15
N PRO A 467 -0.21 -1.56 -30.99
CA PRO A 467 0.75 -0.46 -30.95
C PRO A 467 0.79 0.23 -29.57
N GLY A 468 1.95 0.74 -29.17
CA GLY A 468 2.15 1.37 -27.84
C GLY A 468 1.10 2.45 -27.51
N TYR A 469 0.69 3.23 -28.51
CA TYR A 469 -0.38 4.24 -28.39
C TYR A 469 -1.72 3.66 -27.93
N ALA A 470 -2.11 2.48 -28.42
CA ALA A 470 -3.33 1.82 -28.01
C ALA A 470 -3.18 1.09 -26.67
N ARG A 471 -1.96 0.69 -26.26
CA ARG A 471 -1.68 0.14 -24.92
C ARG A 471 -1.81 1.17 -23.80
N SER A 472 -1.56 2.45 -24.10
CA SER A 472 -1.73 3.57 -23.17
C SER A 472 -3.17 4.03 -22.99
N VAL A 473 -4.13 3.50 -23.77
CA VAL A 473 -5.55 3.83 -23.62
C VAL A 473 -6.14 2.99 -22.49
N TYR A 474 -6.46 3.65 -21.38
CA TYR A 474 -7.12 3.03 -20.25
C TYR A 474 -8.62 2.89 -20.52
N SER A 475 -9.15 1.69 -20.33
CA SER A 475 -10.60 1.51 -20.39
C SER A 475 -11.25 2.12 -19.16
N SER A 476 -12.06 3.15 -19.36
CA SER A 476 -12.89 3.78 -18.31
C SER A 476 -13.91 2.80 -17.70
N PHE A 477 -14.25 1.72 -18.42
CA PHE A 477 -15.07 0.61 -17.92
C PHE A 477 -14.36 -0.20 -16.84
N PHE A 478 -13.05 -0.43 -16.98
CA PHE A 478 -12.21 -1.13 -16.01
C PHE A 478 -11.48 -0.19 -15.02
N ALA A 479 -11.79 1.10 -15.03
CA ALA A 479 -11.17 2.07 -14.13
C ALA A 479 -11.47 1.82 -12.64
N TRP A 480 -12.40 0.91 -12.32
CA TRP A 480 -12.66 0.46 -10.94
C TRP A 480 -11.45 -0.26 -10.31
N PHE A 481 -10.56 -0.82 -11.14
CA PHE A 481 -9.50 -1.75 -10.75
C PHE A 481 -8.07 -1.17 -10.87
N GLY A 482 -7.96 0.15 -11.02
CA GLY A 482 -6.70 0.84 -11.30
C GLY A 482 -6.54 1.20 -12.78
N ARG A 483 -5.40 1.81 -13.13
CA ARG A 483 -4.98 2.04 -14.52
C ARG A 483 -4.58 0.70 -15.14
N ILE A 484 -5.54 -0.19 -15.35
CA ILE A 484 -5.35 -1.44 -16.07
C ILE A 484 -5.08 -1.07 -17.52
N SER A 485 -3.81 -1.11 -17.91
CA SER A 485 -3.45 -1.17 -19.31
C SER A 485 -4.05 -2.45 -19.90
N LEU A 486 -4.35 -2.43 -21.19
CA LEU A 486 -4.80 -3.61 -21.93
C LEU A 486 -3.93 -4.86 -21.62
N GLU A 487 -2.64 -4.66 -21.30
CA GLU A 487 -1.67 -5.68 -20.89
C GLU A 487 -2.04 -6.50 -19.64
N VAL A 488 -2.70 -5.91 -18.62
CA VAL A 488 -3.07 -6.62 -17.38
C VAL A 488 -4.31 -7.49 -17.58
N VAL A 489 -5.27 -7.07 -18.41
CA VAL A 489 -6.39 -7.92 -18.84
C VAL A 489 -5.89 -9.17 -19.58
N PHE A 490 -4.79 -9.03 -20.33
CA PHE A 490 -4.17 -10.15 -21.05
C PHE A 490 -3.40 -11.12 -20.15
N LYS A 491 -2.78 -10.65 -19.06
CA LYS A 491 -2.09 -11.52 -18.07
C LYS A 491 -3.08 -12.30 -17.20
N CYS A 492 -4.19 -11.68 -16.77
CA CYS A 492 -5.18 -12.33 -15.90
C CYS A 492 -5.90 -13.54 -16.51
N ASN A 493 -5.99 -13.65 -17.84
CA ASN A 493 -6.59 -14.84 -18.47
C ASN A 493 -5.68 -16.07 -18.42
N GLN A 494 -4.44 -15.94 -17.93
CA GLN A 494 -3.46 -17.02 -17.88
C GLN A 494 -3.25 -17.59 -16.45
N ASP A 495 -3.66 -16.87 -15.40
CA ASP A 495 -3.26 -17.13 -14.00
C ASP A 495 -4.42 -17.59 -13.08
N ALA A 496 -5.43 -18.29 -13.61
CA ALA A 496 -6.57 -18.73 -12.82
C ALA A 496 -6.43 -20.14 -12.25
N GLU A 497 -5.41 -20.44 -11.41
CA GLU A 497 -5.47 -21.64 -10.55
C GLU A 497 -4.61 -21.58 -9.25
N ILE A 498 -5.32 -21.52 -8.12
CA ILE A 498 -5.04 -22.08 -6.76
C ILE A 498 -4.20 -21.31 -5.70
N ARG A 499 -4.85 -21.25 -4.52
CA ARG A 499 -4.60 -20.72 -3.14
C ARG A 499 -3.54 -21.56 -2.36
N ARG A 500 -2.98 -21.23 -1.17
CA ARG A 500 -3.53 -20.66 0.09
C ARG A 500 -2.42 -20.42 1.17
N GLU A 501 -2.72 -19.53 2.16
CA GLU A 501 -2.31 -19.48 3.61
C GLU A 501 -0.84 -19.16 4.01
N LYS A 502 -0.47 -18.39 5.07
CA LYS A 502 -1.15 -17.59 6.14
C LYS A 502 -0.10 -16.75 6.96
N ASN A 503 -0.59 -15.72 7.67
CA ASN A 503 -0.17 -15.10 8.96
C ASN A 503 0.70 -13.82 9.08
N GLU A 504 0.05 -12.79 9.71
CA GLU A 504 0.45 -11.68 10.63
C GLU A 504 1.58 -10.71 10.22
N ILE A 505 1.46 -9.36 10.34
CA ILE A 505 1.04 -8.48 11.45
C ILE A 505 0.37 -7.19 10.89
N ASP A 506 -0.53 -6.58 11.67
CA ASP A 506 -1.40 -5.45 11.31
C ASP A 506 -0.68 -4.07 11.32
N ILE A 507 -0.42 -3.51 10.13
CA ILE A 507 0.17 -2.17 9.92
C ILE A 507 -0.93 -1.09 9.73
N ASN A 508 -2.22 -1.46 9.76
CA ASN A 508 -3.32 -0.59 9.35
C ASN A 508 -3.59 0.62 10.25
N GLU A 509 -2.92 0.73 11.40
CA GLU A 509 -3.04 1.91 12.26
C GLU A 509 -2.27 3.12 11.69
N ILE A 510 -1.22 2.90 10.86
CA ILE A 510 -0.24 3.95 10.47
C ILE A 510 -0.71 4.86 9.33
N CYS A 511 -1.65 4.41 8.51
CA CYS A 511 -2.15 5.18 7.35
C CYS A 511 -3.53 5.84 7.56
N LYS A 512 -4.14 5.70 8.74
CA LYS A 512 -5.38 6.41 9.12
C LYS A 512 -5.07 7.63 9.96
#